data_AF-A0A4Y2BKU3-F1
#
_entry.id   AF-A0A4Y2BKU3-F1
#
_cell.length_a   1.000
_cell.length_b   1.000
_cell.length_c   1.000
_cell.angle_alpha   90.00
_cell.angle_beta   90.00
_cell.angle_gamma   90.00
#
_symmetry.space_group_name_H-M   'P 1'
#
loop_
_entity.id
_entity.type
_entity.pdbx_description
1 polymer ?
#
loop_
_entity_poly.entity_id
_entity_poly.type
_entity_poly.pdbx_seq_one_letter_code
_entity_poly.pdbx_strand_id
1 'polypeptide(L)'
;MNIPNKLKSLSISYWIHLQWIPSHVNIQGNKISDALAKAGADDASVPSAPLTYLELFSRDKSRNKTIWLIPPEHHWYQGSQ
;
A
#
# COMPACT_ATOMS: atom_id res chain seq x y z
N MET A 1 14.93 -15.62 6.05
CA MET A 1 13.77 -16.11 5.28
C MET A 1 13.03 -14.90 4.71
N ASN A 2 12.80 -14.83 3.41
CA ASN A 2 12.13 -13.68 2.79
C ASN A 2 10.60 -13.81 2.93
N ILE A 3 9.89 -12.68 2.87
CA ILE A 3 8.42 -12.61 2.94
C ILE A 3 7.74 -13.57 1.95
N PRO A 4 8.14 -13.64 0.65
CA PRO A 4 7.46 -14.54 -0.29
C PRO A 4 7.62 -16.03 0.06
N ASN A 5 8.75 -16.46 0.63
CA ASN A 5 8.92 -17.86 1.07
C ASN A 5 7.97 -18.21 2.21
N LYS A 6 7.71 -17.26 3.13
CA LYS A 6 6.75 -17.46 4.21
C LYS A 6 5.31 -17.56 3.69
N LEU A 7 4.94 -16.69 2.74
CA LEU A 7 3.61 -16.74 2.09
C LEU A 7 3.39 -18.05 1.33
N LYS A 8 4.41 -18.56 0.62
CA LYS A 8 4.35 -19.86 -0.05
C LYS A 8 4.13 -21.00 0.93
N SER A 9 4.87 -21.02 2.04
CA SER A 9 4.67 -22.05 3.08
C SER A 9 3.25 -22.04 3.63
N LEU A 10 2.69 -20.86 3.91
CA LEU A 10 1.32 -20.72 4.42
C LEU A 10 0.29 -21.18 3.38
N SER A 11 0.47 -20.80 2.11
CA SER A 11 -0.39 -21.25 1.00
C SER A 11 -0.46 -22.78 0.92
N ILE A 12 0.69 -23.47 1.06
CA ILE A 12 0.76 -24.93 1.06
C ILE A 12 0.09 -25.52 2.31
N SER A 13 0.38 -24.99 3.50
CA SER A 13 -0.14 -25.53 4.76
C SER A 13 -1.66 -25.41 4.89
N TYR A 14 -2.24 -24.33 4.37
CA TYR A 14 -3.68 -24.04 4.50
C TYR A 14 -4.47 -24.34 3.22
N TRP A 15 -3.83 -24.85 2.17
CA TRP A 15 -4.44 -25.01 0.84
C TRP A 15 -5.14 -23.74 0.34
N ILE A 16 -4.46 -22.62 0.48
CA ILE A 16 -4.95 -21.31 0.02
C ILE A 16 -4.24 -20.96 -1.27
N HIS A 17 -4.98 -20.62 -2.31
CA HIS A 17 -4.41 -20.07 -3.55
C HIS A 17 -4.23 -18.56 -3.42
N LEU A 18 -3.00 -18.08 -3.64
CA LEU A 18 -2.67 -16.66 -3.64
C LEU A 18 -2.62 -16.14 -5.08
N GLN A 19 -3.38 -15.08 -5.35
CA GLN A 19 -3.39 -14.41 -6.65
C GLN A 19 -3.04 -12.94 -6.47
N TRP A 20 -2.11 -12.45 -7.29
CA TRP A 20 -1.83 -11.02 -7.37
C TRP A 20 -2.90 -10.35 -8.23
N ILE A 21 -3.50 -9.30 -7.69
CA ILE A 21 -4.49 -8.49 -8.38
C ILE A 21 -3.93 -7.07 -8.49
N PRO A 22 -3.94 -6.46 -9.69
CA PRO A 22 -3.56 -5.06 -9.87
C PRO A 22 -4.39 -4.15 -8.94
N SER A 23 -3.79 -3.06 -8.46
CA SER A 23 -4.53 -2.09 -7.67
C SER A 23 -5.67 -1.50 -8.52
N HIS A 24 -6.82 -1.25 -7.89
CA HIS A 24 -8.02 -0.64 -8.48
C HIS A 24 -9.01 -1.57 -9.22
N VAL A 25 -8.95 -2.89 -9.03
CA VAL A 25 -10.15 -3.72 -9.27
C VAL A 25 -11.14 -3.40 -8.13
N ASN A 26 -12.39 -3.05 -8.45
CA ASN A 26 -13.44 -2.64 -7.51
C ASN A 26 -13.93 -3.78 -6.59
N ILE A 27 -13.00 -4.51 -5.97
CA ILE A 27 -13.24 -5.58 -5.03
C ILE A 27 -13.48 -4.94 -3.66
N GLN A 28 -14.70 -5.08 -3.15
CA GLN A 28 -15.12 -4.48 -1.89
C GLN A 28 -14.19 -4.85 -0.72
N GLY A 29 -13.77 -6.12 -0.64
CA GLY A 29 -12.85 -6.58 0.41
C GLY A 29 -11.52 -5.83 0.42
N ASN A 30 -10.95 -5.52 -0.75
CA ASN A 30 -9.70 -4.77 -0.85
C ASN A 30 -9.88 -3.32 -0.38
N LYS A 31 -11.01 -2.68 -0.73
CA LYS A 31 -11.33 -1.32 -0.27
C LYS A 31 -11.45 -1.24 1.24
N ILE A 32 -12.09 -2.24 1.87
CA ILE A 32 -12.20 -2.31 3.33
C ILE A 32 -10.82 -2.52 3.96
N SER A 33 -10.01 -3.43 3.43
CA SER A 33 -8.66 -3.68 3.93
C SER A 33 -7.76 -2.44 3.83
N ASP A 34 -7.86 -1.68 2.74
CA ASP A 34 -7.10 -0.46 2.53
C ASP A 34 -7.53 0.65 3.50
N ALA A 35 -8.84 0.82 3.70
CA ALA A 35 -9.38 1.76 4.68
C ALA A 35 -8.94 1.44 6.12
N LEU A 36 -8.95 0.15 6.49
CA LEU A 36 -8.49 -0.31 7.81
C LEU A 36 -6.97 -0.11 7.98
N ALA A 37 -6.18 -0.43 6.96
CA ALA A 37 -4.74 -0.20 7.00
C ALA A 37 -4.40 1.29 7.14
N LYS A 38 -5.15 2.16 6.47
CA LYS A 38 -5.00 3.62 6.56
C LYS A 38 -5.36 4.12 7.96
N ALA A 39 -6.51 3.70 8.50
CA ALA A 39 -6.92 4.07 9.86
C ALA A 39 -5.90 3.63 10.92
N GLY A 40 -5.35 2.42 10.81
CA GLY A 40 -4.31 1.93 11.73
C GLY A 40 -2.98 2.68 11.61
N ALA A 41 -2.62 3.14 10.41
CA ALA A 41 -1.43 3.97 10.22
C ALA A 41 -1.62 5.38 10.81
N ASP A 42 -2.83 5.93 10.72
CA ASP A 42 -3.17 7.23 11.29
C ASP A 42 -3.24 7.20 12.83
N ASP A 43 -3.66 6.09 13.43
CA ASP A 43 -3.69 5.90 14.90
C ASP A 43 -2.27 5.81 15.50
N ALA A 44 -1.33 5.18 14.79
CA ALA A 44 0.09 5.17 15.14
C ALA A 44 0.78 6.54 15.00
N SER A 45 0.09 7.55 14.47
CA SER A 45 0.66 8.89 14.25
C SER A 45 0.65 9.80 15.48
N VAL A 46 -0.01 9.40 16.58
CA VAL A 46 0.02 10.12 17.87
C VAL A 46 1.27 9.67 18.65
N PRO A 47 2.37 10.46 18.66
CA PRO A 47 3.60 10.00 19.28
C PRO A 47 3.49 10.23 20.79
N SER A 48 3.38 9.17 21.59
CA SER A 48 3.56 9.25 23.04
C SER A 48 5.04 9.42 23.44
N ALA A 49 5.98 9.29 22.49
CA ALA A 49 7.43 9.33 22.71
C ALA A 49 8.17 9.87 21.46
N PRO A 50 9.45 10.30 21.57
CA PRO A 50 10.24 10.77 20.43
C PRO A 50 10.36 9.68 19.37
N LEU A 51 9.93 9.99 18.14
CA LEU A 51 9.92 9.05 17.02
C LEU A 51 11.32 8.51 16.76
N THR A 52 11.40 7.19 16.58
CA THR A 52 12.63 6.53 16.16
C THR A 52 12.96 6.89 14.71
N TYR A 53 14.25 6.82 14.34
CA TYR A 53 14.73 7.13 12.99
C TYR A 53 13.96 6.41 11.87
N LEU A 54 13.55 5.15 12.10
CA LEU A 54 12.80 4.35 11.14
C LEU A 54 11.37 4.84 10.91
N GLU A 55 10.73 5.39 11.94
CA GLU A 55 9.39 5.98 11.86
C GLU A 55 9.43 7.29 11.07
N LEU A 56 10.44 8.13 11.32
CA LEU A 56 10.69 9.35 10.55
C LEU A 56 10.92 9.04 9.07
N PHE A 57 11.79 8.07 8.77
CA PHE A 57 12.04 7.64 7.39
C PHE A 57 10.78 7.11 6.69
N SER A 58 9.95 6.35 7.42
CA SER A 58 8.70 5.80 6.88
C SER A 58 7.66 6.90 6.60
N ARG A 59 7.61 7.93 7.45
CA ARG A 59 6.72 9.09 7.28
C ARG A 59 7.12 9.96 6.09
N ASP A 60 8.41 10.20 5.87
CA ASP A 60 8.84 10.95 4.68
C ASP A 60 8.56 10.16 3.39
N LYS A 61 8.74 8.84 3.43
CA LYS A 61 8.37 7.97 2.31
C LYS A 61 6.85 7.96 2.06
N SER A 62 6.02 8.02 3.10
CA SER A 62 4.56 8.09 2.95
C SER A 62 4.11 9.46 2.41
N ARG A 63 4.73 10.57 2.83
CA ARG A 63 4.49 11.91 2.26
C ARG A 63 4.86 11.98 0.78
N ASN A 64 5.93 11.30 0.38
CA ASN A 64 6.30 11.20 -1.03
C ASN A 64 5.27 10.41 -1.85
N LYS A 65 4.49 9.49 -1.25
CA LYS A 65 3.37 8.81 -1.95
C LYS A 65 2.27 9.78 -2.38
N THR A 66 2.11 10.92 -1.71
CA THR A 66 1.15 11.98 -2.13
C THR A 66 1.56 12.62 -3.46
N ILE A 67 2.86 12.65 -3.79
CA ILE A 67 3.35 13.12 -5.09
C ILE A 67 2.94 12.15 -6.21
N TRP A 68 2.83 10.84 -5.91
CA TRP A 68 2.34 9.82 -6.86
C TRP A 68 0.83 9.87 -7.09
N LEU A 69 0.08 10.63 -6.27
CA LEU A 69 -1.35 10.87 -6.49
C LEU A 69 -1.61 12.04 -7.44
N ILE A 70 -0.58 12.81 -7.80
CA ILE A 70 -0.67 13.79 -8.88
C ILE A 70 -0.52 12.99 -10.17
N PRO A 71 -1.60 12.79 -10.96
CA PRO A 71 -1.47 12.15 -12.25
C PRO A 71 -0.48 12.98 -13.09
N PRO A 72 0.49 12.34 -13.78
CA PRO A 72 1.35 13.07 -14.68
C PRO A 72 0.48 13.76 -15.74
N GLU A 73 0.73 15.04 -16.03
CA GLU A 73 0.14 15.70 -17.19
C GLU A 73 0.66 15.00 -18.45
N HIS A 74 -0.14 14.06 -18.96
CA HIS A 74 0.18 13.37 -20.20
C HIS A 74 -0.32 14.20 -21.37
N HIS A 75 0.57 14.97 -21.99
CA HIS A 75 0.34 15.76 -23.21
C HIS A 75 -0.05 14.91 -24.45
N TRP A 76 -0.12 13.59 -24.30
CA TRP A 76 -0.24 12.61 -25.39
C TRP A 76 -1.68 12.39 -25.88
N TYR A 77 -2.68 12.97 -25.21
CA TYR A 77 -4.11 12.83 -25.57
C TYR A 77 -4.72 14.04 -26.29
N GLN A 78 -3.90 14.96 -26.80
CA GLN A 78 -4.35 15.98 -27.76
C GLN A 78 -3.86 15.61 -29.15
N GLY A 79 -4.55 14.69 -29.82
CA GLY A 79 -4.14 14.32 -31.18
C GLY A 79 -4.86 13.12 -31.79
N SER A 80 -6.19 13.14 -31.86
CA SER A 80 -6.87 12.52 -32.99
C SER A 80 -8.21 13.20 -33.19
N GLN A 81 -8.27 14.04 -34.24
CA GLN A 81 -9.51 14.44 -34.92
C GLN A 81 -10.30 13.22 -35.37
#